data_AF-A0A2I0SIN1-F1
#
_entry.id   AF-A0A2I0SIN1-F1
#
_cell.length_a   1.000
_cell.length_b   1.000
_cell.length_c   1.000
_cell.angle_alpha   90.00
_cell.angle_beta   90.00
_cell.angle_gamma   90.00
#
_symmetry.space_group_name_H-M   'P 1'
#
loop_
_entity.id
_entity.type
_entity.pdbx_description
1 polymer ?
#
loop_
_entity_poly.entity_id
_entity_poly.type
_entity_poly.pdbx_seq_one_letter_code
_entity_poly.pdbx_strand_id
1 'polypeptide(L)'
;MRGSESALHLLWGDVLEVPEASGTPERPSASGDAPAAGPGTPPDAPSGPRPRRRGRTTLIVATAAVLGLVAGTCAGFLVQAHRAPTKLPSLSQPAVTRAEGPGPDPLSAAQDHRVKTDGDLRKLLIARPKGAREAHWADKDGWLDLADYAESYEKPADAFPDLISDQFRRAVVVGWDQGSASTVEIRLVQFRQEDGLEAAEYAEGGYYWAEKEGGTRSWPVPGTGDGMAYVHTRPDTEPGYLPVYSAEAHAWRGDIAMEIWVYDSKPISKDRIMDLAERQVGRL
;
A
#
# COMPACT_ATOMS: atom_id res chain seq x y z
N MET A 1 5.53 27.48 -31.54
CA MET A 1 5.42 26.01 -31.62
C MET A 1 5.48 25.51 -30.18
N ARG A 2 4.32 25.34 -29.56
CA ARG A 2 4.15 24.99 -28.14
C ARG A 2 3.17 23.83 -28.06
N GLY A 3 3.50 22.91 -27.16
CA GLY A 3 2.94 21.58 -27.01
C GLY A 3 1.45 21.55 -26.69
N SER A 4 0.84 20.45 -27.11
CA SER A 4 -0.52 20.06 -26.82
C SER A 4 -0.46 19.14 -25.59
N GLU A 5 -0.22 19.72 -24.41
CA GLU A 5 -0.51 19.07 -23.13
C GLU A 5 -2.01 19.24 -22.88
N SER A 6 -2.78 18.15 -22.94
CA SER A 6 -4.19 18.17 -22.54
C SER A 6 -4.64 16.77 -22.16
N ALA A 7 -5.10 16.66 -20.91
CA ALA A 7 -5.84 15.56 -20.29
C ALA A 7 -5.06 14.38 -19.68
N LEU A 8 -3.89 14.63 -19.08
CA LEU A 8 -3.28 13.76 -18.08
C LEU A 8 -2.85 14.61 -16.89
N HIS A 9 -3.77 14.92 -15.99
CA HIS A 9 -3.46 15.53 -14.71
C HIS A 9 -4.50 15.10 -13.69
N LEU A 10 -4.02 14.87 -12.45
CA LEU A 10 -4.73 14.54 -11.21
C LEU A 10 -4.83 13.04 -10.93
N LEU A 11 -3.85 12.52 -10.17
CA LEU A 11 -4.03 11.79 -8.90
C LEU A 11 -2.75 11.05 -8.49
N TRP A 12 -1.74 11.78 -8.03
CA TRP A 12 -0.77 11.33 -7.04
C TRP A 12 0.09 12.48 -6.50
N GLY A 13 -0.29 12.98 -5.34
CA GLY A 13 0.67 13.10 -4.25
C GLY A 13 0.41 14.25 -3.28
N ASP A 14 0.35 13.89 -2.00
CA ASP A 14 1.33 14.41 -1.05
C ASP A 14 1.47 13.46 0.14
N VAL A 15 2.73 13.14 0.41
CA VAL A 15 3.23 12.46 1.59
C VAL A 15 3.65 13.55 2.58
N LEU A 16 3.33 13.33 3.86
CA LEU A 16 3.78 14.02 5.08
C LEU A 16 3.26 15.44 5.37
N GLU A 17 2.18 15.48 6.15
CA GLU A 17 2.15 16.33 7.35
C GLU A 17 1.64 15.49 8.52
N VAL A 18 2.57 15.06 9.38
CA VAL A 18 2.27 14.50 10.70
C VAL A 18 2.06 15.70 11.63
N PRO A 19 0.84 15.97 12.12
CA PRO A 19 0.69 16.94 13.19
C PRO A 19 1.18 16.31 14.49
N GLU A 20 2.29 16.83 15.03
CA GLU A 20 2.66 16.64 16.43
C GLU A 20 1.53 17.19 17.31
N ALA A 21 0.69 16.30 17.82
CA ALA A 21 -0.29 16.62 18.84
C ALA A 21 0.41 16.70 20.21
N SER A 22 0.98 17.86 20.52
CA SER A 22 1.34 18.24 21.88
C SER A 22 0.14 18.89 22.57
N GLY A 23 -0.43 18.25 23.60
CA GLY A 23 -1.44 18.91 24.46
C GLY A 23 -2.30 18.01 25.35
N THR A 24 -1.75 17.62 26.51
CA THR A 24 -2.43 17.56 27.83
C THR A 24 -3.61 16.59 28.07
N PRO A 25 -3.48 15.60 28.98
CA PRO A 25 -4.63 14.99 29.63
C PRO A 25 -5.10 15.83 30.82
N GLU A 26 -6.39 16.15 30.80
CA GLU A 26 -7.14 16.83 31.84
C GLU A 26 -7.27 15.95 33.10
N ARG A 27 -6.90 16.51 34.26
CA ARG A 27 -7.06 15.90 35.59
C ARG A 27 -8.36 16.44 36.21
N PRO A 28 -9.25 15.61 36.77
CA PRO A 28 -10.38 16.13 37.51
C PRO A 28 -9.90 16.72 38.84
N SER A 29 -10.29 17.96 39.08
CA SER A 29 -10.16 18.66 40.36
C SER A 29 -11.48 18.58 41.11
N ALA A 30 -11.41 18.16 42.36
CA ALA A 30 -12.38 18.42 43.41
C ALA A 30 -11.59 18.35 44.71
N SER A 31 -11.66 19.24 45.69
CA SER A 31 -12.26 20.56 45.91
C SER A 31 -12.10 20.72 47.43
N GLY A 32 -11.67 21.87 47.91
CA GLY A 32 -11.51 22.06 49.35
C GLY A 32 -10.99 23.44 49.70
N ASP A 33 -11.87 24.41 49.47
CA ASP A 33 -11.68 25.84 49.57
C ASP A 33 -11.01 26.38 50.84
N ALA A 34 -10.33 27.50 50.62
CA ALA A 34 -9.88 28.49 51.59
C ALA A 34 -11.07 29.20 52.28
N PRO A 35 -10.83 30.11 53.25
CA PRO A 35 -10.72 31.50 52.80
C PRO A 35 -9.81 32.44 53.63
N ALA A 36 -9.42 33.52 52.93
CA ALA A 36 -9.36 34.92 53.35
C ALA A 36 -8.23 35.49 54.25
N ALA A 37 -7.58 36.52 53.65
CA ALA A 37 -7.22 37.84 54.18
C ALA A 37 -6.15 37.98 55.31
N GLY A 38 -5.11 38.79 55.04
CA GLY A 38 -4.10 39.25 56.02
C GLY A 38 -4.60 40.38 56.93
N PRO A 39 -3.75 41.28 57.45
CA PRO A 39 -2.30 41.25 57.68
C PRO A 39 -1.92 41.46 59.17
N GLY A 40 -0.64 41.27 59.54
CA GLY A 40 -0.09 41.82 60.81
C GLY A 40 0.83 40.88 61.60
N THR A 41 2.14 41.16 61.58
CA THR A 41 3.17 40.70 62.53
C THR A 41 3.12 41.64 63.76
N PRO A 42 3.46 41.29 65.03
CA PRO A 42 4.59 40.44 65.50
C PRO A 42 4.27 39.61 66.80
N PRO A 43 5.23 39.22 67.66
CA PRO A 43 6.25 38.16 67.53
C PRO A 43 6.16 37.11 68.69
N ASP A 44 7.23 36.33 68.83
CA ASP A 44 7.64 35.43 69.92
C ASP A 44 7.29 33.94 69.86
N ALA A 45 8.36 33.16 69.79
CA ALA A 45 8.42 31.70 69.75
C ALA A 45 8.13 31.06 71.12
N PRO A 46 7.77 29.77 71.17
CA PRO A 46 8.83 28.78 71.34
C PRO A 46 8.69 27.48 70.53
N SER A 47 9.87 26.93 70.27
CA SER A 47 10.26 25.63 69.74
C SER A 47 9.32 24.43 69.88
N GLY A 48 9.05 23.78 68.74
CA GLY A 48 8.64 22.37 68.57
C GLY A 48 9.58 21.64 67.58
N PRO A 49 9.59 20.29 67.53
CA PRO A 49 10.81 19.46 67.47
C PRO A 49 11.57 19.47 66.13
N ARG A 50 12.90 19.40 66.23
CA ARG A 50 13.83 19.28 65.08
C ARG A 50 13.45 18.10 64.17
N PRO A 51 13.29 18.31 62.84
CA PRO A 51 13.11 17.22 61.89
C PRO A 51 14.40 16.38 61.81
N ARG A 52 14.30 15.09 62.11
CA ARG A 52 15.40 14.12 62.00
C ARG A 52 15.82 13.99 60.53
N ARG A 53 17.12 14.15 60.26
CA ARG A 53 17.75 13.98 58.93
C ARG A 53 17.54 12.55 58.39
N ARG A 54 16.48 12.30 57.63
CA ARG A 54 16.21 11.04 56.90
C ARG A 54 16.68 11.09 55.44
N GLY A 55 17.90 11.56 55.19
CA GLY A 55 18.44 11.67 53.82
C GLY A 55 19.42 10.56 53.44
N ARG A 56 20.39 10.27 54.33
CA ARG A 56 21.50 9.37 54.00
C ARG A 56 21.09 7.89 53.94
N THR A 57 20.23 7.44 54.85
CA THR A 57 19.79 6.04 54.88
C THR A 57 18.95 5.69 53.64
N THR A 58 18.07 6.60 53.21
CA THR A 58 17.24 6.40 52.01
C THR A 58 18.08 6.29 50.75
N LEU A 59 19.14 7.11 50.63
CA LEU A 59 20.04 7.05 49.48
C LEU A 59 20.87 5.75 49.48
N ILE A 60 21.35 5.29 50.63
CA ILE A 60 22.07 4.01 50.74
C ILE A 60 21.14 2.84 50.37
N VAL A 61 19.90 2.85 50.85
CA VAL A 61 18.90 1.82 50.53
C VAL A 61 18.54 1.83 49.04
N ALA A 62 18.37 3.01 48.44
CA ALA A 62 18.10 3.13 47.01
C ALA A 62 19.27 2.61 46.15
N THR A 63 20.51 2.98 46.48
CA THR A 63 21.69 2.48 45.77
C THR A 63 21.86 0.97 45.92
N ALA A 64 21.61 0.42 47.12
CA ALA A 64 21.63 -1.01 47.35
C ALA A 64 20.55 -1.75 46.53
N ALA A 65 19.36 -1.17 46.39
CA ALA A 65 18.28 -1.75 45.59
C ALA A 65 18.64 -1.80 44.09
N VAL A 66 19.22 -0.71 43.56
CA VAL A 66 19.67 -0.64 42.15
C VAL A 66 20.78 -1.65 41.90
N LEU A 67 21.80 -1.71 42.78
CA LEU A 67 22.89 -2.67 42.66
C LEU A 67 22.40 -4.11 42.76
N GLY A 68 21.44 -4.39 43.65
CA GLY A 68 20.79 -5.69 43.77
C GLY A 68 20.07 -6.10 42.49
N LEU A 69 19.37 -5.18 41.82
CA LEU A 69 18.66 -5.44 40.57
C LEU A 69 19.63 -5.70 39.41
N VAL A 70 20.70 -4.91 39.29
CA VAL A 70 21.74 -5.12 38.26
C VAL A 70 22.47 -6.45 38.48
N ALA A 71 22.90 -6.73 39.71
CA ALA A 71 23.55 -8.00 40.02
C ALA A 71 22.62 -9.20 39.80
N GLY A 72 21.36 -9.08 40.19
CA GLY A 72 20.35 -10.12 40.00
C GLY A 72 20.03 -10.38 38.52
N THR A 73 19.94 -9.35 37.68
CA THR A 73 19.68 -9.49 36.24
C THR A 73 20.88 -10.08 35.50
N CYS A 74 22.11 -9.63 35.80
CA CYS A 74 23.32 -10.23 35.23
C CYS A 74 23.48 -11.70 35.64
N ALA A 75 23.27 -12.04 36.91
CA ALA A 75 23.33 -13.42 37.38
C ALA A 75 22.23 -14.29 36.75
N GLY A 76 20.99 -13.77 36.67
CA GLY A 76 19.88 -14.45 36.01
C GLY A 76 20.14 -14.69 34.53
N PHE A 77 20.77 -13.74 33.83
CA PHE A 77 21.18 -13.89 32.44
C PHE A 77 22.24 -14.99 32.27
N LEU A 78 23.29 -15.00 33.11
CA LEU A 78 24.34 -16.03 33.04
C LEU A 78 23.80 -17.44 33.29
N VAL A 79 22.86 -17.60 34.22
CA VAL A 79 22.19 -18.89 34.47
C VAL A 79 21.39 -19.35 33.26
N GLN A 80 20.70 -18.45 32.57
CA GLN A 80 19.96 -18.79 31.35
C GLN A 80 20.90 -19.06 30.17
N ALA A 81 21.98 -18.30 30.03
CA ALA A 81 22.98 -18.47 28.98
C ALA A 81 23.78 -19.78 29.12
N HIS A 82 23.93 -20.31 30.34
CA HIS A 82 24.56 -21.61 30.59
C HIS A 82 23.57 -22.76 30.74
N ARG A 83 22.28 -22.51 30.51
CA ARG A 83 21.32 -23.59 30.41
C ARG A 83 21.58 -24.35 29.11
N ALA A 84 21.80 -25.66 29.21
CA ALA A 84 21.97 -26.49 28.03
C ALA A 84 20.78 -26.28 27.07
N PRO A 85 21.03 -26.08 25.76
CA PRO A 85 19.96 -25.93 24.79
C PRO A 85 18.99 -27.11 24.92
N THR A 86 17.70 -26.81 25.16
CA THR A 86 16.69 -27.87 25.10
C THR A 86 16.68 -28.38 23.67
N LYS A 87 17.01 -29.65 23.50
CA LYS A 87 17.09 -30.28 22.18
C LYS A 87 15.72 -30.15 21.54
N LEU A 88 15.66 -29.41 20.43
CA LEU A 88 14.43 -29.31 19.66
C LEU A 88 13.99 -30.73 19.26
N PRO A 89 12.68 -31.01 19.21
CA PRO A 89 12.20 -32.24 18.58
C PRO A 89 12.79 -32.31 17.16
N SER A 90 13.17 -33.52 16.75
CA SER A 90 13.82 -33.71 15.45
C SER A 90 12.92 -33.16 14.35
N LEU A 91 13.45 -32.26 13.51
CA LEU A 91 12.80 -31.81 12.28
C LEU A 91 12.75 -32.92 11.21
N SER A 92 13.22 -34.12 11.54
CA SER A 92 12.98 -35.32 10.75
C SER A 92 11.48 -35.59 10.70
N GLN A 93 10.81 -34.97 9.74
CA GLN A 93 9.55 -35.47 9.25
C GLN A 93 9.73 -36.97 8.96
N PRO A 94 8.70 -37.82 9.20
CA PRO A 94 8.72 -39.20 8.72
C PRO A 94 9.20 -39.14 7.28
N ALA A 95 10.24 -39.91 6.95
CA ALA A 95 10.80 -39.90 5.61
C ALA A 95 9.65 -40.11 4.64
N VAL A 96 9.22 -39.04 3.97
CA VAL A 96 8.15 -39.11 2.99
C VAL A 96 8.73 -40.02 1.93
N THR A 97 8.16 -41.21 1.78
CA THR A 97 8.64 -42.17 0.80
C THR A 97 8.56 -41.46 -0.54
N ARG A 98 9.73 -41.09 -1.07
CA ARG A 98 9.83 -40.53 -2.41
C ARG A 98 9.15 -41.54 -3.32
N ALA A 99 8.09 -41.11 -4.01
CA ALA A 99 7.41 -41.97 -4.97
C ALA A 99 8.48 -42.55 -5.90
N GLU A 100 8.64 -43.87 -5.89
CA GLU A 100 9.56 -44.54 -6.80
C GLU A 100 8.90 -44.53 -8.19
N GLY A 101 9.42 -43.66 -9.06
CA GLY A 101 8.93 -43.46 -10.41
C GLY A 101 9.43 -42.14 -10.98
N PRO A 102 9.34 -41.93 -12.31
CA PRO A 102 9.46 -40.58 -12.86
C PRO A 102 8.43 -39.69 -12.15
N GLY A 103 8.86 -38.50 -11.72
CA GLY A 103 7.94 -37.50 -11.18
C GLY A 103 6.84 -37.18 -12.19
N PRO A 104 5.74 -36.54 -11.77
CA PRO A 104 4.74 -36.07 -12.72
C PRO A 104 5.43 -35.25 -13.81
N ASP A 105 4.99 -35.44 -15.06
CA ASP A 105 5.51 -34.65 -16.17
C ASP A 105 5.40 -33.15 -15.81
N PRO A 106 6.38 -32.33 -16.20
CA PRO A 106 6.27 -30.88 -16.05
C PRO A 106 4.92 -30.41 -16.61
N LEU A 107 4.32 -29.41 -15.97
CA LEU A 107 3.08 -28.82 -16.47
C LEU A 107 3.25 -28.49 -17.94
N SER A 108 2.28 -28.93 -18.75
CA SER A 108 2.27 -28.54 -20.16
C SER A 108 2.21 -27.02 -20.26
N ALA A 109 2.72 -26.42 -21.36
CA ALA A 109 2.65 -24.97 -21.55
C ALA A 109 1.22 -24.40 -21.52
N ALA A 110 0.18 -25.25 -21.69
CA ALA A 110 -1.22 -24.87 -21.55
C ALA A 110 -1.68 -24.75 -20.08
N GLN A 111 -0.96 -25.36 -19.15
CA GLN A 111 -1.20 -25.36 -17.71
C GLN A 111 -0.16 -24.52 -16.95
N ASP A 112 1.01 -24.32 -17.53
CA ASP A 112 2.03 -23.42 -17.01
C ASP A 112 1.78 -21.99 -17.50
N HIS A 113 1.06 -21.23 -16.69
CA HIS A 113 0.77 -19.82 -16.95
C HIS A 113 2.05 -18.96 -16.98
N ARG A 114 3.14 -19.40 -16.35
CA ARG A 114 4.41 -18.67 -16.37
C ARG A 114 5.05 -18.64 -17.76
N VAL A 115 4.92 -19.73 -18.52
CA VAL A 115 5.36 -19.78 -19.93
C VAL A 115 4.62 -18.74 -20.78
N LYS A 116 3.35 -18.48 -20.45
CA LYS A 116 2.51 -17.50 -21.14
C LYS A 116 2.91 -16.06 -20.76
N THR A 117 3.18 -15.78 -19.49
CA THR A 117 3.59 -14.44 -19.02
C THR A 117 5.04 -14.10 -19.33
N ASP A 118 5.92 -15.09 -19.51
CA ASP A 118 7.30 -14.88 -19.99
C ASP A 118 7.38 -14.57 -21.50
N GLY A 119 6.31 -14.83 -22.25
CA GLY A 119 6.21 -14.54 -23.69
C GLY A 119 6.03 -13.06 -24.03
N ASP A 120 5.39 -12.78 -25.17
CA ASP A 120 5.00 -11.43 -25.60
C ASP A 120 3.71 -11.01 -24.89
N LEU A 121 3.81 -10.15 -23.88
CA LEU A 121 2.69 -9.69 -23.05
C LEU A 121 1.57 -9.03 -23.86
N ARG A 122 1.87 -8.42 -25.00
CA ARG A 122 0.86 -7.75 -25.85
C ARG A 122 -0.18 -8.73 -26.37
N LYS A 123 0.14 -10.03 -26.45
CA LYS A 123 -0.81 -11.07 -26.83
C LYS A 123 -1.87 -11.33 -25.77
N LEU A 124 -1.64 -10.87 -24.54
CA LEU A 124 -2.59 -10.95 -23.42
C LEU A 124 -3.57 -9.79 -23.40
N LEU A 125 -3.24 -8.66 -24.04
CA LEU A 125 -4.15 -7.52 -24.14
C LEU A 125 -5.35 -7.86 -25.02
N ILE A 126 -6.55 -7.43 -24.62
CA ILE A 126 -7.72 -7.52 -25.50
C ILE A 126 -7.52 -6.65 -26.73
N ALA A 127 -8.05 -7.12 -27.87
CA ALA A 127 -7.97 -6.37 -29.11
C ALA A 127 -8.89 -5.14 -29.07
N ARG A 128 -8.41 -4.03 -29.62
CA ARG A 128 -9.22 -2.84 -29.91
C ARG A 128 -10.48 -3.23 -30.69
N PRO A 129 -11.67 -2.75 -30.28
CA PRO A 129 -12.92 -3.06 -30.99
C PRO A 129 -12.92 -2.47 -32.41
N LYS A 130 -13.66 -3.11 -33.32
CA LYS A 130 -13.80 -2.63 -34.69
C LYS A 130 -14.40 -1.22 -34.71
N GLY A 131 -13.81 -0.32 -35.49
CA GLY A 131 -14.27 1.06 -35.64
C GLY A 131 -13.76 2.03 -34.56
N ALA A 132 -13.06 1.54 -33.52
CA ALA A 132 -12.35 2.42 -32.60
C ALA A 132 -11.02 2.89 -33.21
N ARG A 133 -10.65 4.13 -32.88
CA ARG A 133 -9.39 4.75 -33.31
C ARG A 133 -8.32 4.43 -32.29
N GLU A 134 -7.09 4.28 -32.74
CA GLU A 134 -5.95 4.23 -31.82
C GLU A 134 -5.88 5.48 -30.97
N ALA A 135 -5.62 5.31 -29.67
CA ALA A 135 -5.34 6.44 -28.80
C ALA A 135 -4.05 7.11 -29.26
N HIS A 136 -4.04 8.44 -29.32
CA HIS A 136 -2.90 9.21 -29.83
C HIS A 136 -1.68 9.19 -28.90
N TRP A 137 -1.90 8.91 -27.62
CA TRP A 137 -0.87 8.80 -26.59
C TRP A 137 -0.25 7.40 -26.50
N ALA A 138 -0.90 6.36 -27.06
CA ALA A 138 -0.38 5.01 -27.01
C ALA A 138 0.69 4.82 -28.08
N ASP A 139 1.87 4.39 -27.68
CA ASP A 139 2.94 4.08 -28.62
C ASP A 139 2.57 2.91 -29.52
N LYS A 140 3.04 2.98 -30.77
CA LYS A 140 2.63 2.05 -31.84
C LYS A 140 3.06 0.61 -31.59
N ASP A 141 4.09 0.38 -30.78
CA ASP A 141 4.57 -0.96 -30.47
C ASP A 141 3.89 -1.58 -29.24
N GLY A 142 3.15 -0.78 -28.46
CA GLY A 142 2.40 -1.17 -27.27
C GLY A 142 3.25 -1.60 -26.08
N TRP A 143 4.55 -1.32 -26.09
CA TRP A 143 5.42 -1.52 -24.93
C TRP A 143 5.53 -0.23 -24.13
N LEU A 144 5.71 -0.36 -22.83
CA LEU A 144 6.11 0.72 -21.94
C LEU A 144 7.35 0.24 -21.20
N ASP A 145 8.46 0.96 -21.39
CA ASP A 145 9.62 0.77 -20.55
C ASP A 145 9.42 1.40 -19.16
N LEU A 146 10.40 1.27 -18.27
CA LEU A 146 10.29 1.80 -16.91
C LEU A 146 10.09 3.32 -16.90
N ALA A 147 10.77 4.05 -17.78
CA ALA A 147 10.67 5.50 -17.85
C ALA A 147 9.31 5.91 -18.42
N ASP A 148 8.90 5.30 -19.54
CA ASP A 148 7.60 5.58 -20.17
C ASP A 148 6.44 5.27 -19.21
N TYR A 149 6.55 4.17 -18.46
CA TYR A 149 5.54 3.80 -17.46
C TYR A 149 5.54 4.78 -16.28
N ALA A 150 6.70 5.15 -15.75
CA ALA A 150 6.81 6.12 -14.66
C ALA A 150 6.31 7.52 -15.06
N GLU A 151 6.50 7.93 -16.31
CA GLU A 151 5.99 9.20 -16.85
C GLU A 151 4.45 9.30 -16.83
N SER A 152 3.75 8.17 -16.73
CA SER A 152 2.29 8.16 -16.66
C SER A 152 1.71 8.52 -15.29
N TYR A 153 2.55 8.62 -14.26
CA TYR A 153 2.14 8.99 -12.90
C TYR A 153 2.13 10.51 -12.73
N GLU A 154 1.36 11.05 -11.77
CA GLU A 154 1.37 12.49 -11.47
C GLU A 154 2.75 12.99 -11.00
N LYS A 155 3.48 12.15 -10.26
CA LYS A 155 4.84 12.42 -9.79
C LYS A 155 5.82 11.37 -10.32
N PRO A 156 6.25 11.47 -11.59
CA PRO A 156 7.17 10.50 -12.20
C PRO A 156 8.49 10.35 -11.45
N ALA A 157 8.97 11.45 -10.84
CA ALA A 157 10.20 11.46 -10.06
C ALA A 157 10.12 10.61 -8.78
N ASP A 158 8.91 10.43 -8.23
CA ASP A 158 8.65 9.57 -7.07
C ASP A 158 8.31 8.15 -7.54
N ALA A 159 7.52 8.00 -8.61
CA ALA A 159 7.12 6.69 -9.14
C ALA A 159 8.29 5.87 -9.69
N PHE A 160 9.26 6.50 -10.37
CA PHE A 160 10.39 5.80 -10.96
C PHE A 160 11.23 4.99 -9.96
N PRO A 161 11.71 5.55 -8.83
CA PRO A 161 12.45 4.76 -7.83
C PRO A 161 11.56 3.72 -7.11
N ASP A 162 10.27 3.98 -6.94
CA ASP A 162 9.34 3.02 -6.34
C ASP A 162 9.19 1.79 -7.26
N LEU A 163 8.98 1.98 -8.56
CA LEU A 163 8.91 0.91 -9.54
C LEU A 163 10.19 0.06 -9.64
N ILE A 164 11.36 0.67 -9.40
CA ILE A 164 12.62 -0.10 -9.28
C ILE A 164 12.59 -0.98 -8.04
N SER A 165 12.12 -0.44 -6.91
CA SER A 165 12.03 -1.14 -5.63
C SER A 165 11.03 -2.30 -5.71
N ASP A 166 9.90 -2.08 -6.37
CA ASP A 166 8.86 -3.08 -6.65
C ASP A 166 9.30 -4.08 -7.75
N GLN A 167 10.53 -3.98 -8.23
CA GLN A 167 11.12 -4.91 -9.18
C GLN A 167 10.38 -4.96 -10.52
N PHE A 168 9.97 -3.79 -11.04
CA PHE A 168 9.38 -3.65 -12.37
C PHE A 168 10.24 -4.36 -13.42
N ARG A 169 9.58 -5.13 -14.29
CA ARG A 169 10.23 -5.86 -15.37
C ARG A 169 9.94 -5.25 -16.73
N ARG A 170 8.66 -5.01 -17.03
CA ARG A 170 8.15 -4.46 -18.31
C ARG A 170 6.66 -4.21 -18.20
N ALA A 171 6.14 -3.27 -18.98
CA ALA A 171 4.70 -3.07 -19.13
C ALA A 171 4.30 -3.06 -20.61
N VAL A 172 3.02 -3.34 -20.86
CA VAL A 172 2.40 -3.20 -22.17
C VAL A 172 1.10 -2.46 -22.04
N VAL A 173 0.74 -1.73 -23.09
CA VAL A 173 -0.47 -0.92 -23.13
C VAL A 173 -1.24 -1.12 -24.44
N VAL A 174 -2.56 -1.08 -24.34
CA VAL A 174 -3.44 -0.84 -25.49
C VAL A 174 -4.43 0.25 -25.12
N GLY A 175 -4.56 1.23 -26.01
CA GLY A 175 -5.49 2.34 -25.85
C GLY A 175 -6.31 2.59 -27.10
N TRP A 176 -7.56 3.01 -26.94
CA TRP A 176 -8.39 3.43 -28.06
C TRP A 176 -9.43 4.48 -27.71
N ASP A 177 -9.76 5.28 -28.71
CA ASP A 177 -10.86 6.23 -28.66
C ASP A 177 -12.11 5.65 -29.32
N GLN A 178 -13.25 5.85 -28.66
CA GLN A 178 -14.57 5.54 -29.19
C GLN A 178 -15.41 6.82 -29.28
N GLY A 179 -15.67 7.26 -30.52
CA GLY A 179 -16.33 8.54 -30.75
C GLY A 179 -15.39 9.73 -30.50
N SER A 180 -15.94 10.80 -29.92
CA SER A 180 -15.26 12.09 -29.75
C SER A 180 -14.75 12.36 -28.33
N ALA A 181 -15.23 11.60 -27.33
CA ALA A 181 -15.00 11.94 -25.92
C ALA A 181 -14.75 10.72 -25.03
N SER A 182 -14.71 9.51 -25.60
CA SER A 182 -14.47 8.32 -24.80
C SER A 182 -13.17 7.64 -25.18
N THR A 183 -12.39 7.31 -24.16
CA THR A 183 -11.08 6.70 -24.28
C THR A 183 -11.00 5.51 -23.32
N VAL A 184 -10.39 4.43 -23.77
CA VAL A 184 -10.11 3.24 -22.97
C VAL A 184 -8.61 3.02 -22.97
N GLU A 185 -8.09 2.68 -21.81
CA GLU A 185 -6.70 2.35 -21.57
C GLU A 185 -6.62 1.04 -20.78
N ILE A 186 -5.75 0.13 -21.22
CA ILE A 186 -5.51 -1.14 -20.55
C ILE A 186 -4.01 -1.36 -20.49
N ARG A 187 -3.50 -1.55 -19.28
CA ARG A 187 -2.09 -1.85 -19.02
C ARG A 187 -1.94 -3.19 -18.35
N LEU A 188 -0.87 -3.90 -18.73
CA LEU A 188 -0.40 -5.07 -18.00
C LEU A 188 1.03 -4.80 -17.58
N VAL A 189 1.29 -4.91 -16.28
CA VAL A 189 2.57 -4.58 -15.67
C VAL A 189 3.14 -5.84 -15.09
N GLN A 190 4.34 -6.23 -15.53
CA GLN A 190 5.00 -7.42 -15.02
C GLN A 190 6.10 -7.04 -14.04
N PHE A 191 6.16 -7.77 -12.93
CA PHE A 191 7.16 -7.64 -11.89
C PHE A 191 8.03 -8.89 -11.82
N ARG A 192 9.20 -8.80 -11.18
CA ARG A 192 10.09 -9.96 -11.01
C ARG A 192 9.66 -10.88 -9.87
N GLN A 193 9.05 -10.32 -8.83
CA GLN A 193 8.60 -11.02 -7.62
C GLN A 193 9.69 -11.91 -7.01
N GLU A 194 10.90 -11.38 -6.89
CA GLU A 194 12.04 -12.04 -6.25
C GLU A 194 11.96 -11.89 -4.72
N ASP A 195 11.50 -10.74 -4.23
CA ASP A 195 11.46 -10.40 -2.79
C ASP A 195 10.03 -10.42 -2.20
N GLY A 196 9.00 -10.18 -3.03
CA GLY A 196 7.61 -10.04 -2.61
C GLY A 196 6.59 -10.46 -3.68
N LEU A 197 5.30 -10.34 -3.35
CA LEU A 197 4.20 -10.55 -4.30
C LEU A 197 3.84 -9.21 -4.96
N GLU A 198 4.81 -8.60 -5.62
CA GLU A 198 4.74 -7.23 -6.13
C GLU A 198 3.52 -6.96 -7.02
N ALA A 199 3.11 -7.91 -7.88
CA ALA A 199 1.91 -7.72 -8.69
C ALA A 199 0.62 -7.63 -7.86
N ALA A 200 0.55 -8.36 -6.75
CA ALA A 200 -0.58 -8.33 -5.83
C ALA A 200 -0.60 -7.03 -5.02
N GLU A 201 0.55 -6.64 -4.48
CA GLU A 201 0.72 -5.39 -3.71
C GLU A 201 0.44 -4.17 -4.59
N TYR A 202 0.89 -4.20 -5.85
CA TYR A 202 0.62 -3.17 -6.82
C TYR A 202 -0.89 -3.06 -7.15
N ALA A 203 -1.58 -4.19 -7.34
CA ALA A 203 -3.03 -4.19 -7.53
C ALA A 203 -3.78 -3.69 -6.28
N GLU A 204 -3.31 -4.03 -5.07
CA GLU A 204 -3.83 -3.50 -3.82
C GLU A 204 -3.71 -1.97 -3.73
N GLY A 205 -2.59 -1.42 -4.20
CA GLY A 205 -2.42 0.01 -4.39
C GLY A 205 -3.53 0.61 -5.26
N GLY A 206 -3.82 0.00 -6.41
CA GLY A 206 -4.93 0.40 -7.28
C GLY A 206 -6.29 0.37 -6.57
N TYR A 207 -6.57 -0.67 -5.77
CA TYR A 207 -7.80 -0.75 -4.98
C TYR A 207 -7.90 0.41 -3.97
N TYR A 208 -6.81 0.67 -3.25
CA TYR A 208 -6.75 1.71 -2.23
C TYR A 208 -7.04 3.10 -2.81
N TRP A 209 -6.45 3.45 -3.95
CA TRP A 209 -6.64 4.77 -4.56
C TRP A 209 -8.04 4.92 -5.15
N ALA A 210 -8.56 3.89 -5.82
CA ALA A 210 -9.93 3.89 -6.35
C ALA A 210 -10.99 4.11 -5.26
N GLU A 211 -10.82 3.46 -4.11
CA GLU A 211 -11.74 3.54 -2.97
C GLU A 211 -11.67 4.87 -2.22
N LYS A 212 -10.51 5.54 -2.29
CA LYS A 212 -10.32 6.86 -1.67
C LYS A 212 -11.09 7.96 -2.38
N GLU A 213 -11.42 7.76 -3.65
CA GLU A 213 -12.18 8.73 -4.43
C GLU A 213 -13.62 8.92 -3.93
N GLY A 214 -14.05 10.17 -3.90
CA GLY A 214 -15.38 10.53 -3.44
C GLY A 214 -16.45 10.18 -4.46
N GLY A 215 -17.41 9.33 -4.10
CA GLY A 215 -18.50 8.94 -5.00
C GLY A 215 -18.17 7.73 -5.87
N THR A 216 -17.30 6.85 -5.39
CA THR A 216 -16.98 5.58 -6.04
C THR A 216 -18.02 4.50 -5.71
N ARG A 217 -18.33 3.67 -6.70
CA ARG A 217 -19.03 2.39 -6.52
C ARG A 217 -18.13 1.27 -7.00
N SER A 218 -18.04 0.19 -6.24
CA SER A 218 -17.14 -0.92 -6.53
C SER A 218 -17.87 -2.26 -6.63
N TRP A 219 -17.31 -3.18 -7.41
CA TRP A 219 -17.81 -4.55 -7.56
C TRP A 219 -16.63 -5.52 -7.79
N PRO A 220 -16.71 -6.75 -7.26
CA PRO A 220 -15.71 -7.78 -7.57
C PRO A 220 -15.78 -8.17 -9.05
N VAL A 221 -14.61 -8.39 -9.65
CA VAL A 221 -14.47 -8.87 -11.03
C VAL A 221 -14.53 -10.40 -11.06
N PRO A 222 -15.51 -11.00 -11.76
CA PRO A 222 -15.59 -12.46 -11.87
C PRO A 222 -14.32 -13.10 -12.44
N GLY A 223 -13.95 -14.26 -11.90
CA GLY A 223 -12.75 -14.99 -12.34
C GLY A 223 -11.43 -14.48 -11.75
N THR A 224 -11.50 -13.52 -10.82
CA THR A 224 -10.38 -13.06 -9.99
C THR A 224 -10.56 -13.50 -8.53
N GLY A 225 -9.50 -13.42 -7.73
CA GLY A 225 -9.59 -13.64 -6.27
C GLY A 225 -10.12 -12.40 -5.57
N ASP A 226 -9.46 -11.27 -5.79
CA ASP A 226 -9.63 -9.98 -5.12
C ASP A 226 -9.77 -8.81 -6.10
N GLY A 227 -9.84 -9.06 -7.41
CA GLY A 227 -9.92 -8.02 -8.43
C GLY A 227 -11.22 -7.24 -8.34
N MET A 228 -11.13 -5.93 -8.56
CA MET A 228 -12.22 -4.99 -8.36
C MET A 228 -12.39 -4.04 -9.55
N ALA A 229 -13.65 -3.71 -9.85
CA ALA A 229 -14.02 -2.69 -10.81
C ALA A 229 -14.75 -1.54 -10.10
N TYR A 230 -14.45 -0.33 -10.51
CA TYR A 230 -14.83 0.93 -9.89
C TYR A 230 -15.48 1.86 -10.90
N VAL A 231 -16.54 2.56 -10.49
CA VAL A 231 -17.16 3.63 -11.26
C VAL A 231 -17.23 4.87 -10.39
N HIS A 232 -16.64 5.96 -10.87
CA HIS A 232 -16.61 7.24 -10.18
C HIS A 232 -17.83 8.06 -10.64
N THR A 233 -18.76 8.32 -9.72
CA THR A 233 -20.04 8.98 -10.05
C THR A 233 -19.93 10.50 -10.11
N ARG A 234 -18.84 11.07 -9.62
CA ARG A 234 -18.52 12.49 -9.72
C ARG A 234 -17.51 12.68 -10.85
N PRO A 235 -17.79 13.55 -11.83
CA PRO A 235 -16.81 13.85 -12.85
C PRO A 235 -15.78 14.86 -12.34
N ASP A 236 -14.60 14.81 -12.91
CA ASP A 236 -13.63 15.90 -12.84
C ASP A 236 -14.10 17.04 -13.74
N THR A 237 -13.99 18.27 -13.23
CA THR A 237 -14.45 19.46 -13.95
C THR A 237 -13.39 20.55 -13.94
N GLU A 238 -12.99 20.97 -15.14
CA GLU A 238 -12.10 22.11 -15.35
C GLU A 238 -12.83 23.21 -16.16
N PRO A 239 -12.78 24.49 -15.75
CA PRO A 239 -13.40 25.58 -16.50
C PRO A 239 -12.93 25.63 -17.96
N GLY A 240 -13.89 25.59 -18.89
CA GLY A 240 -13.60 25.60 -20.34
C GLY A 240 -13.50 24.23 -20.98
N TYR A 241 -13.59 23.15 -20.19
CA TYR A 241 -13.59 21.76 -20.67
C TYR A 241 -14.91 21.05 -20.35
N LEU A 242 -15.14 19.92 -21.03
CA LEU A 242 -16.25 19.04 -20.69
C LEU A 242 -15.94 18.29 -19.37
N PRO A 243 -16.95 17.98 -18.54
CA PRO A 243 -16.75 17.09 -17.40
C PRO A 243 -16.20 15.74 -17.84
N VAL A 244 -15.28 15.16 -17.07
CA VAL A 244 -14.68 13.86 -17.35
C VAL A 244 -15.11 12.87 -16.28
N TYR A 245 -15.86 11.85 -16.66
CA TYR A 245 -16.16 10.71 -15.81
C TYR A 245 -15.10 9.64 -16.03
N SER A 246 -14.68 8.99 -14.94
CA SER A 246 -13.77 7.87 -14.94
C SER A 246 -14.43 6.59 -14.43
N ALA A 247 -13.91 5.46 -14.88
CA ALA A 247 -14.13 4.14 -14.29
C ALA A 247 -12.84 3.35 -14.45
N GLU A 248 -12.50 2.55 -13.46
CA GLU A 248 -11.26 1.78 -13.47
C GLU A 248 -11.47 0.34 -12.99
N ALA A 249 -10.56 -0.56 -13.36
CA ALA A 249 -10.56 -1.92 -12.84
C ALA A 249 -9.13 -2.42 -12.64
N HIS A 250 -8.92 -3.05 -11.50
CA HIS A 250 -7.63 -3.54 -11.05
C HIS A 250 -7.75 -5.03 -10.73
N ALA A 251 -6.75 -5.81 -11.12
CA ALA A 251 -6.64 -7.22 -10.74
C ALA A 251 -5.19 -7.68 -10.91
N TRP A 252 -4.86 -8.88 -10.44
CA TRP A 252 -3.56 -9.47 -10.70
C TRP A 252 -3.67 -10.98 -10.92
N ARG A 253 -2.65 -11.54 -11.59
CA ARG A 253 -2.47 -12.99 -11.73
C ARG A 253 -0.99 -13.32 -11.93
N GLY A 254 -0.43 -14.11 -11.03
CA GLY A 254 0.97 -14.51 -11.10
C GLY A 254 1.86 -13.29 -10.85
N ASP A 255 2.70 -12.96 -11.82
CA ASP A 255 3.64 -11.83 -11.80
C ASP A 255 3.15 -10.61 -12.60
N ILE A 256 1.86 -10.58 -12.96
CA ILE A 256 1.24 -9.50 -13.74
C ILE A 256 0.14 -8.82 -12.95
N ALA A 257 0.23 -7.49 -12.83
CA ALA A 257 -0.87 -6.61 -12.47
C ALA A 257 -1.59 -6.10 -13.72
N MET A 258 -2.90 -5.95 -13.63
CA MET A 258 -3.79 -5.46 -14.67
C MET A 258 -4.44 -4.17 -14.21
N GLU A 259 -4.36 -3.16 -15.06
CA GLU A 259 -5.00 -1.87 -14.85
C GLU A 259 -5.87 -1.54 -16.07
N ILE A 260 -7.07 -1.04 -15.83
CA ILE A 260 -7.99 -0.59 -16.88
C ILE A 260 -8.52 0.76 -16.46
N TRP A 261 -8.50 1.72 -17.38
CA TRP A 261 -9.19 2.99 -17.23
C TRP A 261 -10.12 3.26 -18.41
N VAL A 262 -11.27 3.85 -18.10
CA VAL A 262 -12.25 4.32 -19.06
C VAL A 262 -12.58 5.76 -18.71
N TYR A 263 -12.45 6.64 -19.70
CA TYR A 263 -12.82 8.04 -19.58
C TYR A 263 -13.97 8.36 -20.54
N ASP A 264 -14.90 9.21 -20.13
CA ASP A 264 -15.98 9.70 -20.97
C ASP A 264 -16.51 11.07 -20.49
N SER A 265 -17.04 11.87 -21.42
CA SER A 265 -17.79 13.09 -21.10
C SER A 265 -19.16 12.84 -20.42
N LYS A 266 -19.56 11.57 -20.31
CA LYS A 266 -20.85 11.12 -19.76
C LYS A 266 -20.62 10.06 -18.67
N PRO A 267 -21.57 9.88 -17.74
CA PRO A 267 -21.48 8.82 -16.75
C PRO A 267 -21.22 7.46 -17.37
N ILE A 268 -20.21 6.75 -16.84
CA ILE A 268 -19.84 5.41 -17.28
C ILE A 268 -20.69 4.38 -16.54
N SER A 269 -21.22 3.38 -17.25
CA SER A 269 -22.00 2.31 -16.64
C SER A 269 -21.10 1.23 -16.04
N LYS A 270 -21.60 0.57 -14.98
CA LYS A 270 -20.98 -0.64 -14.42
C LYS A 270 -20.68 -1.69 -15.50
N ASP A 271 -21.67 -1.97 -16.34
CA ASP A 271 -21.56 -3.02 -17.36
C ASP A 271 -20.42 -2.77 -18.33
N ARG A 272 -20.10 -1.50 -18.61
CA ARG A 272 -19.02 -1.13 -19.52
C ARG A 272 -17.64 -1.48 -18.96
N ILE A 273 -17.36 -1.09 -17.71
CA ILE A 273 -16.06 -1.40 -17.09
C ILE A 273 -15.97 -2.90 -16.75
N MET A 274 -17.08 -3.52 -16.34
CA MET A 274 -17.11 -4.95 -16.03
C MET A 274 -16.87 -5.83 -17.26
N ASP A 275 -17.46 -5.51 -18.42
CA ASP A 275 -17.20 -6.26 -19.68
C ASP A 275 -15.70 -6.22 -20.05
N LEU A 276 -15.06 -5.06 -19.92
CA LEU A 276 -13.63 -4.91 -20.20
C LEU A 276 -12.79 -5.74 -19.22
N ALA A 277 -13.08 -5.63 -17.92
CA ALA A 277 -12.38 -6.34 -16.87
C ALA A 277 -12.50 -7.86 -17.03
N GLU A 278 -13.71 -8.40 -17.20
CA GLU A 278 -13.93 -9.85 -17.38
C GLU A 278 -13.21 -10.38 -18.62
N ARG A 279 -13.28 -9.66 -19.74
CA ARG A 279 -12.62 -10.06 -20.99
C ARG A 279 -11.09 -10.01 -20.87
N GLN A 280 -10.55 -9.03 -20.15
CA GLN A 280 -9.11 -8.91 -19.95
C GLN A 280 -8.60 -9.96 -18.97
N VAL A 281 -9.27 -10.18 -17.85
CA VAL A 281 -8.96 -11.26 -16.90
C VAL A 281 -9.02 -12.63 -17.56
N GLY A 282 -10.00 -12.86 -18.45
CA GLY A 282 -10.08 -14.10 -19.23
C GLY A 282 -8.90 -14.34 -20.17
N ARG A 283 -8.07 -13.32 -20.45
CA ARG A 283 -6.84 -13.43 -21.24
C ARG A 283 -5.59 -13.64 -20.40
N LEU A 284 -5.62 -13.38 -19.10
CA LEU A 284 -4.53 -13.73 -18.17
C LEU A 284 -4.58 -15.24 -17.89
#